data_AF-A0A7C2PWI7-F1
#
_entry.id   AF-A0A7C2PWI7-F1
#
_cell.length_a   1.000
_cell.length_b   1.000
_cell.length_c   1.000
_cell.angle_alpha   90.00
_cell.angle_beta   90.00
_cell.angle_gamma   90.00
#
_symmetry.space_group_name_H-M   'P 1'
#
loop_
_entity.id
_entity.type
_entity.pdbx_description
1 polymer ?
#
loop_
_entity_poly.entity_id
_entity_poly.type
_entity_poly.pdbx_seq_one_letter_code
_entity_poly.pdbx_strand_id
1 'polypeptide(L)'
;MKEGVGLEPGAAAARLAVVLAEGGPAGDVNGDGCVNLADLAVMLANFGRVGDAGPEDGDLDGDHDVDLADLAILLSDFGSGDCG
;
A
#
# COMPACT_ATOMS: atom_id res chain seq x y z
N MET A 1 -38.02 -33.22 34.69
CA MET A 1 -37.96 -32.77 33.28
C MET A 1 -38.66 -31.41 33.26
N LYS A 2 -37.98 -30.27 33.18
CA LYS A 2 -37.00 -29.90 32.16
C LYS A 2 -35.99 -28.90 32.73
N GLU A 3 -34.73 -29.13 32.40
CA GLU A 3 -33.59 -28.23 32.63
C GLU A 3 -33.82 -26.91 31.89
N GLY A 4 -33.48 -25.79 32.51
CA GLY A 4 -33.43 -24.49 31.84
C GLY A 4 -32.18 -24.41 30.97
N VAL A 5 -32.35 -24.14 29.68
CA VAL A 5 -31.23 -23.85 28.77
C VAL A 5 -30.84 -22.39 28.96
N GLY A 6 -29.70 -22.19 29.62
CA GLY A 6 -29.05 -20.90 29.79
C GLY A 6 -28.23 -20.52 28.55
N LEU A 7 -28.28 -19.21 28.26
CA LEU A 7 -27.26 -18.38 27.60
C LEU A 7 -26.52 -18.98 26.40
N GLU A 8 -26.99 -18.66 25.20
CA GLU A 8 -26.13 -18.61 24.01
C GLU A 8 -25.40 -17.26 24.02
N PRO A 9 -24.09 -17.17 24.35
CA PRO A 9 -23.34 -15.95 24.14
C PRO A 9 -23.27 -15.65 22.63
N GLY A 10 -23.51 -14.38 22.33
CA GLY A 10 -23.77 -13.87 21.00
C GLY A 10 -22.71 -14.19 19.97
N ALA A 11 -23.18 -14.21 18.72
CA ALA A 11 -22.40 -14.19 17.50
C ALA A 11 -21.02 -13.57 17.72
N ALA A 12 -19.98 -14.36 17.45
CA ALA A 12 -18.62 -13.86 17.37
C ALA A 12 -18.62 -12.65 16.43
N ALA A 13 -18.49 -11.46 17.00
CA ALA A 13 -18.24 -10.26 16.24
C ALA A 13 -16.85 -10.45 15.62
N ALA A 14 -16.82 -10.84 14.34
CA ALA A 14 -15.61 -10.80 13.56
C ALA A 14 -15.11 -9.36 13.63
N ARG A 15 -14.04 -9.13 14.38
CA ARG A 15 -13.35 -7.85 14.38
C ARG A 15 -12.70 -7.73 13.01
N LEU A 16 -13.28 -6.89 12.16
CA LEU A 16 -12.61 -6.42 10.96
C LEU A 16 -11.40 -5.61 11.44
N ALA A 17 -10.23 -6.26 11.45
CA ALA A 17 -8.98 -5.54 11.51
C ALA A 17 -8.85 -4.83 10.16
N VAL A 18 -9.33 -3.59 10.08
CA VAL A 18 -8.79 -2.67 9.08
C VAL A 18 -7.35 -2.47 9.52
N VAL A 19 -6.45 -3.28 8.98
CA VAL A 19 -5.04 -2.93 8.93
C VAL A 19 -5.01 -1.72 8.01
N LEU A 20 -5.09 -0.53 8.60
CA LEU A 20 -4.64 0.66 7.91
C LEU A 20 -3.16 0.34 7.68
N ALA A 21 -2.80 -0.07 6.46
CA ALA A 21 -1.46 0.17 6.00
C ALA A 21 -1.31 1.68 6.24
N GLU A 22 -0.51 2.05 7.22
CA GLU A 22 -0.05 3.42 7.39
C GLU A 22 0.46 3.78 6.00
N GLY A 23 -0.33 4.55 5.24
CA GLY A 23 -0.02 4.81 3.85
C GLY A 23 1.34 5.47 3.87
N GLY A 24 2.36 4.73 3.45
CA GLY A 24 3.70 5.25 3.35
C GLY A 24 3.68 6.51 2.49
N PRO A 25 4.73 7.33 2.56
CA PRO A 25 4.88 8.43 1.63
C PRO A 25 4.61 7.94 0.19
N ALA A 26 4.01 8.79 -0.66
CA ALA A 26 3.45 8.36 -1.95
C ALA A 26 4.52 7.73 -2.88
N GLY A 27 5.80 8.00 -2.64
CA GLY A 27 6.92 7.42 -3.37
C GLY A 27 7.51 6.13 -2.77
N ASP A 28 6.98 5.58 -1.67
CA ASP A 28 7.44 4.35 -1.03
C ASP A 28 6.91 3.11 -1.78
N VAL A 29 7.43 2.92 -2.99
CA VAL A 29 7.03 1.86 -3.92
C VAL A 29 7.35 0.48 -3.36
N ASN A 30 8.44 0.34 -2.60
CA ASN A 30 8.87 -0.95 -2.07
C ASN A 30 8.27 -1.27 -0.67
N GLY A 31 7.66 -0.29 -0.01
CA GLY A 31 7.00 -0.42 1.29
C GLY A 31 7.95 -0.51 2.49
N ASP A 32 9.18 0.04 2.38
CA ASP A 32 10.19 0.04 3.45
C ASP A 32 10.09 1.26 4.39
N GLY A 33 9.16 2.17 4.11
CA GLY A 33 8.91 3.37 4.90
C GLY A 33 9.80 4.57 4.53
N CYS A 34 10.59 4.48 3.46
CA CYS A 34 11.57 5.48 3.05
C CYS A 34 11.52 5.71 1.53
N VAL A 35 11.21 6.92 1.05
CA VAL A 35 11.29 7.21 -0.39
C VAL A 35 12.74 7.45 -0.80
N ASN A 36 13.36 6.50 -1.48
CA ASN A 36 14.78 6.56 -1.79
C ASN A 36 15.15 5.91 -3.13
N LEU A 37 16.45 5.64 -3.33
CA LEU A 37 16.96 5.02 -4.56
C LEU A 37 16.42 3.60 -4.78
N ALA A 38 16.01 2.90 -3.73
CA ALA A 38 15.40 1.59 -3.83
C ALA A 38 14.04 1.67 -4.53
N ASP A 39 13.19 2.64 -4.18
CA ASP A 39 11.89 2.87 -4.83
C ASP A 39 12.07 3.31 -6.28
N LEU A 40 13.01 4.24 -6.52
CA LEU A 40 13.35 4.66 -7.87
C LEU A 40 13.85 3.48 -8.71
N ALA A 41 14.61 2.54 -8.13
CA ALA A 41 15.07 1.35 -8.84
C ALA A 41 13.92 0.40 -9.22
N VAL A 42 12.91 0.25 -8.34
CA VAL A 42 11.70 -0.53 -8.66
C VAL A 42 10.92 0.13 -9.78
N MET A 43 10.64 1.44 -9.67
CA MET A 43 9.94 2.20 -10.71
C MET A 43 10.67 2.12 -12.06
N LEU A 44 12.00 2.33 -12.09
CA LEU A 44 12.77 2.26 -13.34
C LEU A 44 12.82 0.86 -13.95
N ALA A 45 12.64 -0.20 -13.16
CA ALA A 45 12.54 -1.56 -13.67
C ALA A 45 11.21 -1.82 -14.39
N ASN A 46 10.16 -1.08 -14.05
CA ASN A 46 8.82 -1.18 -14.62
C ASN A 46 8.46 -0.05 -15.58
N PHE A 47 9.34 0.94 -15.76
CA PHE A 47 9.07 2.13 -16.56
C PHE A 47 8.62 1.78 -17.99
N GLY A 48 7.48 2.33 -18.40
CA GLY A 48 6.82 2.05 -19.68
C GLY A 48 5.89 0.83 -19.68
N ARG A 49 5.62 0.21 -18.52
CA ARG A 49 4.53 -0.77 -18.36
C ARG A 49 3.18 -0.10 -18.57
N VAL A 50 2.22 -0.79 -19.19
CA VAL A 50 0.90 -0.21 -19.57
C VAL A 50 -0.22 -1.22 -19.37
N GLY A 51 -1.32 -0.78 -18.76
CA GLY A 51 -2.62 -1.45 -18.69
C GLY A 51 -2.82 -2.39 -17.51
N ASP A 52 -1.75 -2.69 -16.76
CA ASP A 52 -1.77 -3.59 -15.60
C ASP A 52 -0.74 -3.23 -14.52
N ALA A 53 -0.22 -2.01 -14.54
CA ALA A 53 0.65 -1.52 -13.47
C ALA A 53 -0.17 -1.29 -12.19
N GLY A 54 0.46 -1.55 -11.04
CA GLY A 54 -0.06 -1.17 -9.73
C GLY A 54 0.97 -0.36 -8.94
N PRO A 55 0.62 0.11 -7.73
CA PRO A 55 1.51 0.91 -6.89
C PRO A 55 2.87 0.27 -6.62
N GLU A 56 2.92 -1.05 -6.44
CA GLU A 56 4.15 -1.82 -6.25
C GLU A 56 5.05 -1.88 -7.50
N ASP A 57 4.47 -1.61 -8.68
CA ASP A 57 5.22 -1.49 -9.94
C ASP A 57 5.70 -0.05 -10.18
N GLY A 58 5.18 0.91 -9.41
CA GLY A 58 5.47 2.33 -9.58
C GLY A 58 4.35 3.15 -10.25
N ASP A 59 3.13 2.62 -10.39
CA ASP A 59 1.94 3.41 -10.77
C ASP A 59 1.42 4.18 -9.53
N LEU A 60 1.80 5.44 -9.43
CA LEU A 60 1.55 6.30 -8.29
C LEU A 60 0.36 7.24 -8.50
N ASP A 61 -0.06 7.48 -9.75
CA ASP A 61 -1.24 8.28 -10.06
C ASP A 61 -2.53 7.46 -10.31
N GLY A 62 -2.39 6.14 -10.45
CA GLY A 62 -3.46 5.17 -10.54
C GLY A 62 -4.07 5.04 -11.94
N ASP A 63 -3.32 5.37 -13.00
CA ASP A 63 -3.79 5.30 -14.38
C ASP A 63 -3.48 3.96 -15.09
N HIS A 64 -2.86 3.02 -14.35
CA HIS A 64 -2.48 1.68 -14.76
C HIS A 64 -1.29 1.63 -15.73
N ASP A 65 -0.51 2.70 -15.86
CA ASP A 65 0.80 2.68 -16.49
C ASP A 65 1.91 3.20 -15.56
N VAL A 66 3.17 3.10 -16.00
CA VAL A 66 4.33 3.63 -15.25
C VAL A 66 5.07 4.59 -16.16
N ASP A 67 4.89 5.88 -15.96
CA ASP A 67 5.42 6.91 -16.84
C ASP A 67 6.04 8.11 -16.09
N LEU A 68 6.15 9.26 -16.78
CA LEU A 68 6.74 10.47 -16.21
C LEU A 68 5.86 11.13 -15.14
N ALA A 69 4.55 10.90 -15.15
CA ALA A 69 3.63 11.38 -14.12
C ALA A 69 3.95 10.72 -12.78
N ASP A 70 4.12 9.39 -12.77
CA ASP A 70 4.49 8.65 -11.56
C ASP A 70 5.88 9.03 -11.06
N LEU A 71 6.84 9.15 -11.97
CA LEU A 71 8.18 9.60 -11.62
C LEU A 71 8.15 10.99 -10.98
N ALA A 72 7.30 11.90 -11.45
CA ALA A 72 7.14 13.21 -10.84
C ALA A 72 6.58 13.12 -9.42
N ILE A 73 5.67 12.18 -9.14
CA ILE A 73 5.14 11.92 -7.80
C ILE A 73 6.24 11.39 -6.88
N LEU A 74 6.97 10.35 -7.30
CA LEU A 74 8.07 9.78 -6.53
C LEU A 74 9.13 10.85 -6.19
N LEU A 75 9.53 11.64 -7.18
CA LEU A 75 10.55 12.68 -6.99
C LEU A 75 10.07 13.86 -6.12
N SER A 76 8.76 14.11 -6.07
CA SER A 76 8.19 15.13 -5.19
C SER A 76 8.28 14.74 -3.71
N ASP A 77 8.42 13.45 -3.42
CA ASP A 77 8.51 12.89 -2.07
C ASP A 77 9.90 12.31 -1.76
N PHE A 78 10.88 12.48 -2.65
CA PHE A 78 12.19 11.85 -2.53
C PHE A 78 12.94 12.28 -1.25
N GLY A 79 13.38 11.28 -0.47
CA GLY A 79 14.04 11.47 0.82
C GLY A 79 13.09 11.67 2.00
N SER A 80 11.78 11.49 1.81
CA SER A 80 10.81 11.47 2.91
C SER A 80 10.69 10.07 3.55
N GLY A 81 10.00 10.00 4.69
CA GLY A 81 9.85 8.76 5.47
C GLY A 81 10.80 8.68 6.67
N ASP A 82 10.76 7.55 7.39
CA ASP A 82 11.59 7.32 8.60
C ASP A 82 12.93 6.69 8.19
N CYS A 83 13.68 7.44 7.37
CA CYS A 83 15.05 7.11 7.00
C CYS A 83 15.94 7.35 8.23
N GLY A 84 16.33 6.28 8.92
CA GLY A 84 16.99 6.32 10.24
C GLY A 84 18.19 7.26 10.42
#